data_AF-A0A844IKC7-F1
#
_entry.id   AF-A0A844IKC7-F1
#
_cell.length_a   1.000
_cell.length_b   1.000
_cell.length_c   1.000
_cell.angle_alpha   90.00
_cell.angle_beta   90.00
_cell.angle_gamma   90.00
#
_symmetry.space_group_name_H-M   'P 1'
#
loop_
_entity.id
_entity.type
_entity.pdbx_description
1 polymer ?
#
loop_
_entity_poly.entity_id
_entity_poly.type
_entity_poly.pdbx_seq_one_letter_code
_entity_poly.pdbx_strand_id
1 'polypeptide(L)' 'MKSTGKGIKRTKNQPVFYEELKKHRNIMVTNTAWENLIKASNSLEISVSELIERVGRNMYGNIKKDDCD' A
#
# COMPACT_ATOMS: atom_id res chain seq x y z
N MET A 1 16.18 -15.72 -3.24
CA MET A 1 14.81 -16.14 -3.64
C MET A 1 13.99 -16.42 -2.38
N LYS A 2 12.99 -15.58 -2.06
CA LYS A 2 12.02 -15.86 -0.99
C LYS A 2 10.65 -16.07 -1.64
N SER A 3 9.98 -17.14 -1.26
CA SER A 3 8.86 -17.78 -1.97
C SER A 3 7.71 -16.83 -2.30
N THR A 4 7.47 -16.63 -3.59
CA THR A 4 6.28 -16.02 -4.16
C THR A 4 5.09 -16.97 -4.05
N GLY A 5 4.21 -16.75 -3.06
CA GLY A 5 2.81 -17.20 -2.97
C GLY A 5 2.36 -18.40 -3.81
N LYS A 6 3.10 -19.52 -3.78
CA LYS A 6 2.81 -20.69 -4.61
C LYS A 6 1.92 -21.62 -3.79
N GLY A 7 0.60 -21.42 -3.90
CA GLY A 7 -0.39 -22.39 -3.39
C GLY A 7 -1.59 -21.84 -2.59
N ILE A 8 -1.66 -20.54 -2.30
CA ILE A 8 -2.82 -19.99 -1.58
C ILE A 8 -3.83 -19.43 -2.59
N LYS A 9 -4.99 -20.07 -2.68
CA LYS A 9 -6.12 -19.59 -3.49
C LYS A 9 -6.49 -18.19 -3.00
N ARG A 10 -6.36 -17.18 -3.86
CA ARG A 10 -6.60 -15.78 -3.49
C ARG A 10 -8.06 -15.60 -3.07
N THR A 11 -8.29 -15.20 -1.83
CA THR A 11 -9.60 -14.73 -1.37
C THR A 11 -9.84 -13.33 -1.92
N LYS A 12 -10.99 -13.10 -2.54
CA LYS A 12 -11.38 -11.78 -3.06
C LYS A 12 -11.33 -10.76 -1.91
N ASN A 13 -10.67 -9.62 -2.12
CA ASN A 13 -10.44 -8.54 -1.14
C ASN A 13 -9.40 -8.82 -0.03
N GLN A 14 -8.65 -9.92 -0.12
CA GLN A 14 -7.49 -10.15 0.76
C GLN A 14 -6.24 -9.47 0.19
N PRO A 15 -5.54 -8.63 0.96
CA PRO A 15 -4.22 -8.13 0.57
C PRO A 15 -3.26 -9.29 0.28
N VAL A 16 -2.37 -9.13 -0.70
CA VAL A 16 -1.39 -10.19 -1.08
C VAL A 16 -0.46 -10.56 0.07
N PHE A 17 -0.24 -9.63 1.01
CA PHE A 17 0.80 -9.70 2.02
C PHE A 17 0.28 -9.90 3.46
N TYR A 18 -1.03 -9.86 3.70
CA TYR A 18 -1.60 -9.85 5.06
C TYR A 18 -2.79 -10.79 5.17
N GLU A 19 -2.99 -11.36 6.36
CA GLU A 19 -4.07 -12.31 6.69
C GLU A 19 -5.40 -11.62 7.06
N GLU A 20 -5.42 -10.30 7.25
CA GLU A 20 -6.62 -9.54 7.61
C GLU A 20 -7.40 -8.99 6.40
N LEU A 21 -8.72 -9.18 6.40
CA LEU A 21 -9.62 -8.58 5.40
C LEU A 21 -9.73 -7.07 5.61
N LYS A 22 -9.59 -6.29 4.51
CA LYS A 22 -9.82 -4.84 4.54
C LYS A 22 -11.28 -4.57 4.95
N LYS A 23 -11.48 -3.67 5.91
CA LYS A 23 -12.79 -3.13 6.29
C LYS A 23 -12.95 -1.74 5.73
N HIS A 24 -14.16 -1.38 5.27
CA HIS A 24 -14.44 -0.02 4.82
C HIS A 24 -14.29 0.96 5.99
N ARG A 25 -13.47 1.99 5.79
CA ARG A 25 -13.27 3.11 6.72
C ARG A 25 -13.36 4.40 5.91
N ASN A 26 -14.00 5.42 6.48
CA ASN A 26 -14.05 6.76 5.90
C ASN A 26 -12.99 7.61 6.60
N ILE A 27 -12.23 8.38 5.81
CA ILE A 27 -11.26 9.35 6.31
C ILE A 27 -11.60 10.72 5.72
N MET A 28 -11.44 11.78 6.53
CA MET A 28 -11.56 13.16 6.08
C MET A 28 -10.16 13.75 6.01
N VAL A 29 -9.79 14.27 4.85
CA VAL A 29 -8.49 14.88 4.59
C VAL A 29 -8.70 16.12 3.73
N THR A 30 -7.74 17.03 3.72
CA THR A 30 -7.77 18.19 2.82
C THR A 30 -7.55 17.75 1.38
N ASN A 31 -8.02 18.55 0.41
CA ASN A 31 -7.81 18.27 -1.02
C ASN A 31 -6.32 18.10 -1.35
N THR A 32 -5.48 18.99 -0.82
CA THR A 32 -4.02 18.91 -1.02
C THR A 32 -3.42 17.60 -0.51
N ALA A 33 -3.88 17.12 0.65
CA ALA A 33 -3.43 15.84 1.19
C ALA A 33 -3.86 14.67 0.29
N TRP A 34 -5.11 14.68 -0.21
CA TRP A 34 -5.61 13.65 -1.10
C TRP A 34 -4.86 13.60 -2.44
N GLU A 35 -4.60 14.74 -3.06
CA GLU A 35 -3.81 14.83 -4.30
C GLU A 35 -2.39 14.31 -4.11
N ASN A 36 -1.76 14.63 -2.98
CA ASN A 36 -0.43 14.14 -2.66
C ASN A 36 -0.42 12.62 -2.43
N LEU A 37 -1.46 12.07 -1.80
CA LEU A 37 -1.62 10.62 -1.65
C LEU A 37 -1.74 9.92 -3.01
N ILE A 38 -2.51 10.49 -3.95
CA ILE A 38 -2.63 9.96 -5.33
C ILE A 38 -1.26 9.99 -6.03
N LYS A 39 -0.55 11.12 -5.97
CA LYS A 39 0.77 11.24 -6.61
C LYS A 39 1.76 10.23 -6.03
N ALA A 40 1.81 10.10 -4.70
CA ALA A 40 2.67 9.14 -4.02
C ALA A 40 2.30 7.70 -4.37
N SER A 41 1.01 7.34 -4.40
CA SER A 41 0.59 5.98 -4.73
C SER A 41 0.92 5.63 -6.19
N ASN A 42 0.75 6.59 -7.11
CA ASN A 42 1.10 6.41 -8.52
C ASN A 42 2.60 6.20 -8.72
N SER A 43 3.45 6.97 -8.02
CA SER A 43 4.91 6.80 -8.10
C SER A 43 5.40 5.42 -7.61
N LEU A 44 4.58 4.73 -6.82
CA LEU A 44 4.88 3.42 -6.24
C LEU A 44 4.08 2.29 -6.92
N GLU A 45 3.31 2.61 -7.96
CA GLU A 45 2.44 1.68 -8.68
C GLU A 45 1.50 0.89 -7.74
N ILE A 46 1.00 1.54 -6.68
CA ILE A 46 0.06 0.97 -5.72
C ILE A 46 -1.21 1.82 -5.61
N SER A 47 -2.27 1.23 -5.04
CA SER A 47 -3.47 2.01 -4.70
C SER A 47 -3.24 2.93 -3.49
N VAL A 48 -3.98 4.04 -3.41
CA VAL A 48 -3.99 4.93 -2.23
C VAL A 48 -4.34 4.16 -0.94
N SER A 49 -5.26 3.19 -1.01
CA SER A 49 -5.60 2.36 0.15
C SER A 49 -4.42 1.51 0.63
N GLU A 50 -3.57 1.06 -0.30
CA GLU A 50 -2.37 0.28 0.03
C GLU A 50 -1.26 1.18 0.59
N LEU A 51 -1.14 2.39 0.05
CA LEU A 51 -0.24 3.41 0.60
C LEU A 51 -0.59 3.73 2.06
N ILE A 52 -1.87 3.95 2.38
CA ILE A 52 -2.33 4.22 3.75
C ILE A 52 -2.05 3.04 4.68
N GLU A 53 -2.29 1.81 4.23
CA GLU A 53 -1.93 0.60 5.00
C GLU A 53 -0.42 0.53 5.27
N ARG A 54 0.43 0.83 4.28
CA ARG A 54 1.88 0.86 4.45
C ARG A 54 2.32 1.93 5.45
N VAL A 55 1.70 3.11 5.43
CA VAL A 55 1.96 4.16 6.43
C VAL A 55 1.56 3.68 7.83
N GLY A 56 0.33 3.17 7.99
CA GLY A 56 -0.16 2.67 9.27
C GLY A 56 0.63 1.49 9.84
N ARG A 57 1.25 0.70 8.97
CA ARG A 57 2.13 -0.43 9.34
C ARG A 57 3.61 -0.05 9.45
N ASN A 58 3.95 1.25 9.39
CA ASN A 58 5.32 1.77 9.45
C ASN A 58 6.26 1.20 8.36
N MET A 59 5.69 0.88 7.20
CA MET A 59 6.42 0.40 6.01
C MET A 59 6.71 1.52 5.01
N TYR A 60 6.08 2.68 5.19
CA TYR A 60 6.30 3.87 4.38
C TYR A 60 7.30 4.81 5.08
N GLY A 61 8.48 5.02 4.49
CA GLY A 61 9.57 5.80 5.08
C GLY A 61 10.96 5.15 4.98
N ASN A 62 11.02 3.85 4.69
CA ASN A 62 12.28 3.12 4.44
C ASN A 62 12.64 2.99 2.97
N ILE A 63 11.95 3.70 2.07
CA ILE A 63 12.40 3.87 0.69
C ILE A 63 13.49 4.94 0.77
N LYS A 64 14.69 4.53 1.20
CA LYS A 64 15.87 5.29 0.84
C LYS A 64 15.89 5.37 -0.68
N LYS A 65 16.19 6.57 -1.17
CA LYS A 65 16.47 6.87 -2.56
C LYS A 65 17.82 6.24 -2.91
N ASP A 66 17.87 4.92 -2.92
CA ASP A 66 18.86 4.10 -3.60
C ASP A 66 17.94 3.36 -4.60
N ASP A 67 17.81 3.74 -5.87
CA ASP A 67 18.85 3.84 -6.87
C ASP A 67 18.47 4.94 -7.88
N CYS A 68 19.24 6.04 -7.88
CA CYS A 68 19.50 6.76 -9.12
C CYS A 68 20.79 6.17 -9.66
N ASP A 69 20.68 5.19 -10.56
CA ASP A 69 21.68 4.84 -11.58
C ASP A 69 20.94 4.34 -12.83
#